data_AF-A0A1B0FJY2-F1
#
_entry.id   AF-A0A1B0FJY2-F1
#
_cell.length_a   1.000
_cell.length_b   1.000
_cell.length_c   1.000
_cell.angle_alpha   90.00
_cell.angle_beta   90.00
_cell.angle_gamma   90.00
#
_symmetry.space_group_name_H-M   'P 1'
#
loop_
_entity.id
_entity.type
_entity.pdbx_description
1 polymer ?
#
loop_
_entity_poly.entity_id
_entity_poly.type
_entity_poly.pdbx_seq_one_letter_code
_entity_poly.pdbx_strand_id
1 'polypeptide(L)'
;MMKDNRKMSCHQVFHVAFILLVIEMCYLQSMVAISVTATQPSISAGMSTSEKFNITVSVETIEIGITTQISPFSQESTLDSVTEITISSTTTHEIIGSEGPDKKEQEAILKALDWLKMKRAPNYGWENDTHVVILAKELSGARDPSDVDGHLQIIQELEDMLSVKEMEIEILAMLDRHHTLPRPLNLQKLARYVLALGSLCKDPKHFHGHDLVATLQHHEPTQDIEFALTTLSACSSAAHVRKRQIRRLLDIASGVTDQSVDTIAMVILALRCIVTDHRHRHLQHFVRRPSRGLASLQDTRGSFGSLRSTALAMQALQDLERDPAGSWNRTAASRWIRSKQRDDGGWSEEPLQDGQGPDIGVGLTADIILALGWKGLGAVRALQCDHVIRENSDLASENGEQKLAVPYGLTSSVEESDSKNVSYTYTLWVGSNVTESFSLSLISPRNTSFFKAMTQAAEMDPRFAFEAREWPNGHYVHTLAGKREEPRGYNYWLLYRLPELPDPNNAPGNQLIAPVGVDELMVEDGEHYLYWYKKL
;
A
#
# COMPACT_ATOMS: atom_id res chain seq x y z
N MET A 1 -24.36 66.40 15.53
CA MET A 1 -25.27 65.67 14.62
C MET A 1 -25.66 64.37 15.27
N MET A 2 -26.94 64.24 15.63
CA MET A 2 -27.51 63.09 16.35
C MET A 2 -27.54 61.84 15.46
N LYS A 3 -27.27 60.69 16.07
CA LYS A 3 -27.28 59.36 15.45
C LYS A 3 -28.52 58.63 15.98
N ASP A 4 -29.56 58.49 15.16
CA ASP A 4 -30.79 57.78 15.50
C ASP A 4 -30.62 56.28 15.22
N ASN A 5 -30.65 55.48 16.28
CA ASN A 5 -30.72 54.01 16.23
C ASN A 5 -32.19 53.58 16.34
N ARG A 6 -32.84 53.18 15.25
CA ARG A 6 -34.12 52.46 15.30
C ARG A 6 -33.86 50.97 15.53
N LYS A 7 -34.08 50.51 16.77
CA LYS A 7 -34.23 49.09 17.09
C LYS A 7 -35.60 48.60 16.59
N MET A 8 -35.60 47.64 15.66
CA MET A 8 -36.80 46.88 15.31
C MET A 8 -37.23 46.04 16.51
N SER A 9 -38.49 46.17 16.91
CA SER A 9 -39.08 45.40 18.01
C SER A 9 -39.24 43.93 17.60
N CYS A 10 -39.00 43.02 18.54
CA CYS A 10 -39.09 41.56 18.38
C CYS A 10 -40.41 41.11 17.73
N HIS A 11 -41.48 41.86 17.93
CA HIS A 11 -42.80 41.60 17.33
C HIS A 11 -42.83 41.73 15.80
N GLN A 12 -42.01 42.62 15.21
CA GLN A 12 -41.91 42.78 13.76
C GLN A 12 -41.09 41.66 13.11
N VAL A 13 -40.08 41.13 13.81
CA VAL A 13 -39.30 39.98 13.32
C VAL A 13 -40.17 38.71 13.29
N PHE A 14 -41.00 38.50 14.32
CA PHE A 14 -41.94 37.38 14.34
C PHE A 14 -43.03 37.49 13.26
N HIS A 15 -43.54 38.68 12.96
CA HIS A 15 -44.50 38.85 11.88
C HIS A 15 -43.92 38.59 10.49
N VAL A 16 -42.67 39.01 10.24
CA VAL A 16 -42.00 38.74 8.96
C VAL A 16 -41.70 37.25 8.79
N ALA A 17 -41.24 36.58 9.85
CA ALA A 17 -41.00 35.13 9.84
C ALA A 17 -42.30 34.32 9.63
N PHE A 18 -43.41 34.74 10.25
CA PHE A 18 -44.71 34.08 10.08
C PHE A 18 -45.26 34.26 8.66
N ILE A 19 -45.11 35.44 8.05
CA ILE A 19 -45.53 35.68 6.67
C ILE A 19 -44.71 34.82 5.69
N LEU A 20 -43.40 34.66 5.91
CA LEU A 20 -42.55 33.82 5.07
C LEU A 20 -42.95 32.33 5.16
N LEU A 21 -43.28 31.83 6.35
CA LEU A 21 -43.77 30.46 6.54
C LEU A 21 -45.12 30.20 5.89
N VAL A 22 -46.03 31.18 5.91
CA VAL A 22 -47.33 31.08 5.24
C VAL A 22 -47.17 31.09 3.71
N ILE A 23 -46.22 31.86 3.18
CA ILE A 23 -45.90 31.87 1.74
C ILE A 23 -45.30 30.51 1.31
N GLU A 24 -44.42 29.92 2.11
CA GLU A 24 -43.85 28.58 1.84
C GLU A 24 -44.93 27.49 1.85
N MET A 25 -45.86 27.53 2.81
CA MET A 25 -46.96 26.58 2.89
C MET A 25 -47.95 26.70 1.72
N CYS A 26 -48.24 27.93 1.27
CA CYS A 26 -49.05 28.15 0.07
C CYS A 26 -48.36 27.67 -1.22
N TYR A 27 -47.03 27.77 -1.30
CA TYR A 27 -46.26 27.25 -2.44
C TYR A 27 -46.26 25.72 -2.49
N LEU A 28 -46.18 25.05 -1.33
CA LEU A 28 -46.22 23.58 -1.25
C LEU A 28 -47.58 22.99 -1.65
N GLN A 29 -48.69 23.67 -1.32
CA GLN A 29 -50.04 23.22 -1.72
C GLN A 29 -50.32 23.40 -3.22
N SER A 30 -49.65 24.35 -3.90
CA SER A 30 -49.82 24.58 -5.34
C SER A 30 -49.10 23.53 -6.20
N MET A 31 -48.01 22.93 -5.71
CA MET A 31 -47.23 21.92 -6.44
C MET A 31 -47.89 20.53 -6.46
N VAL A 32 -48.76 20.20 -5.49
CA VAL A 32 -49.44 18.89 -5.41
C VAL A 32 -50.63 18.80 -6.38
N ALA A 33 -51.12 19.93 -6.92
CA ALA A 33 -52.31 19.97 -7.77
C ALA A 33 -52.04 19.81 -9.29
N ILE A 34 -50.80 19.68 -9.75
CA ILE A 34 -50.44 19.76 -11.18
C ILE A 34 -50.13 18.40 -11.85
N SER A 35 -50.30 17.26 -11.17
CA SER A 35 -49.97 15.94 -11.76
C SER A 35 -51.09 14.92 -11.74
N VAL A 36 -52.28 15.27 -12.26
CA VAL A 36 -53.26 14.27 -12.72
C VAL A 36 -54.04 14.82 -13.93
N THR A 37 -53.57 14.56 -15.15
CA THR A 37 -54.41 14.42 -16.36
C THR A 37 -53.55 14.03 -17.56
N ALA A 38 -53.65 12.78 -18.04
CA ALA A 38 -53.61 12.46 -19.48
C ALA A 38 -54.06 11.01 -19.72
N THR A 39 -55.15 10.91 -20.45
CA THR A 39 -55.85 9.74 -20.97
C THR A 39 -55.13 9.06 -22.14
N GLN A 40 -55.14 7.71 -22.14
CA GLN A 40 -55.31 6.70 -23.23
C GLN A 40 -55.13 7.09 -24.74
N PRO A 41 -54.68 6.15 -25.62
CA PRO A 41 -55.52 5.03 -26.06
C PRO A 41 -54.85 3.67 -26.36
N SER A 42 -55.70 2.65 -26.29
CA SER A 42 -55.58 1.23 -26.66
C SER A 42 -55.67 0.95 -28.17
N ILE A 43 -54.95 -0.06 -28.69
CA ILE A 43 -55.39 -0.97 -29.76
C ILE A 43 -54.88 -2.40 -29.46
N SER A 44 -55.69 -3.36 -29.92
CA SER A 44 -55.94 -4.76 -29.61
C SER A 44 -55.11 -5.87 -30.31
N ALA A 45 -55.32 -7.11 -29.81
CA ALA A 45 -55.27 -8.44 -30.46
C ALA A 45 -53.99 -9.28 -30.25
N GLY A 46 -54.01 -10.58 -29.89
CA GLY A 46 -55.03 -11.56 -29.48
C GLY A 46 -54.27 -12.82 -28.98
N MET A 47 -54.61 -13.37 -27.81
CA MET A 47 -55.41 -14.57 -27.54
C MET A 47 -54.85 -15.96 -27.96
N SER A 48 -54.62 -16.81 -26.94
CA SER A 48 -54.67 -18.31 -26.86
C SER A 48 -53.53 -19.10 -27.55
N THR A 49 -52.92 -20.15 -27.02
CA THR A 49 -53.36 -21.36 -26.25
C THR A 49 -52.11 -21.96 -25.54
N SER A 50 -52.12 -22.34 -24.25
CA SER A 50 -52.46 -23.67 -23.69
C SER A 50 -51.95 -24.89 -24.44
N GLU A 51 -50.93 -25.57 -23.92
CA GLU A 51 -50.88 -27.05 -23.88
C GLU A 51 -49.95 -27.57 -22.76
N LYS A 52 -50.52 -28.40 -21.89
CA LYS A 52 -49.84 -29.30 -20.94
C LYS A 52 -49.66 -30.65 -21.65
N PHE A 53 -48.55 -31.35 -21.43
CA PHE A 53 -48.55 -32.82 -21.41
C PHE A 53 -47.43 -33.41 -20.52
N ASN A 54 -47.73 -34.61 -20.02
CA ASN A 54 -47.19 -35.31 -18.86
C ASN A 54 -45.85 -36.03 -19.05
N ILE A 55 -45.11 -36.09 -17.94
CA ILE A 55 -44.40 -37.22 -17.29
C ILE A 55 -44.11 -38.48 -18.12
N THR A 56 -42.82 -38.86 -18.16
CA THR A 56 -42.38 -40.26 -17.99
C THR A 56 -41.11 -40.31 -17.14
N VAL A 57 -41.15 -41.11 -16.07
CA VAL A 57 -40.05 -41.49 -15.18
C VAL A 57 -39.40 -42.76 -15.73
N SER A 58 -38.07 -42.86 -15.73
CA SER A 58 -37.36 -44.13 -15.76
C SER A 58 -36.20 -44.10 -14.77
N VAL A 59 -36.32 -44.99 -13.79
CA VAL A 59 -35.37 -45.35 -12.75
C VAL A 59 -34.43 -46.40 -13.33
N GLU A 60 -33.12 -46.21 -13.21
CA GLU A 60 -32.15 -47.32 -13.26
C GLU A 60 -31.17 -47.21 -12.09
N THR A 61 -31.31 -48.19 -11.20
CA THR A 61 -30.41 -48.62 -10.13
C THR A 61 -29.21 -49.38 -10.69
N ILE A 62 -28.00 -49.08 -10.23
CA ILE A 62 -26.88 -50.04 -10.20
C ILE A 62 -26.18 -49.93 -8.84
N GLU A 63 -26.16 -51.05 -8.11
CA GLU A 63 -25.45 -51.27 -6.85
C GLU A 63 -24.00 -51.74 -7.06
N ILE A 64 -23.11 -51.11 -6.27
CA ILE A 64 -22.01 -51.64 -5.44
C ILE A 64 -20.99 -52.65 -6.02
N GLY A 65 -19.70 -52.29 -5.88
CA GLY A 65 -18.58 -53.22 -5.77
C GLY A 65 -17.35 -52.58 -5.12
N ILE A 66 -17.23 -52.67 -3.79
CA ILE A 66 -16.02 -52.33 -3.01
C ILE A 66 -15.15 -53.58 -2.92
N THR A 67 -13.87 -53.50 -3.30
CA THR A 67 -12.86 -54.48 -2.90
C THR A 67 -11.55 -53.79 -2.51
N THR A 68 -11.26 -53.82 -1.21
CA THR A 68 -9.95 -53.62 -0.58
C THR A 68 -9.12 -54.90 -0.64
N GLN A 69 -7.83 -54.81 -0.99
CA GLN A 69 -6.81 -55.77 -0.52
C GLN A 69 -5.46 -55.08 -0.24
N ILE A 70 -4.78 -55.59 0.79
CA ILE A 70 -3.58 -55.10 1.46
C ILE A 70 -2.42 -56.10 1.21
N SER A 71 -1.28 -55.59 0.70
CA SER A 71 0.17 -55.99 0.92
C SER A 71 0.64 -57.45 0.63
N PRO A 72 1.95 -57.83 0.60
CA PRO A 72 3.20 -57.11 0.97
C PRO A 72 4.50 -57.29 0.09
N PHE A 73 5.49 -56.40 0.31
CA PHE A 73 6.98 -56.51 0.33
C PHE A 73 7.80 -57.42 -0.64
N SER A 74 8.82 -56.84 -1.34
CA SER A 74 10.30 -57.16 -1.30
C SER A 74 11.07 -57.11 -2.65
N GLN A 75 12.08 -56.23 -2.68
CA GLN A 75 13.43 -56.20 -3.31
C GLN A 75 13.85 -56.90 -4.64
N GLU A 76 14.60 -56.09 -5.42
CA GLU A 76 15.89 -56.32 -6.14
C GLU A 76 16.00 -56.63 -7.66
N SER A 77 16.57 -55.63 -8.37
CA SER A 77 17.58 -55.61 -9.47
C SER A 77 17.37 -56.35 -10.81
N THR A 78 17.41 -55.65 -11.96
CA THR A 78 18.61 -55.39 -12.81
C THR A 78 18.27 -54.77 -14.19
N LEU A 79 19.11 -53.80 -14.60
CA LEU A 79 19.57 -53.35 -15.94
C LEU A 79 18.64 -52.98 -17.13
N ASP A 80 18.89 -51.74 -17.59
CA ASP A 80 19.00 -51.20 -18.96
C ASP A 80 17.79 -51.14 -19.91
N SER A 81 17.26 -49.92 -20.08
CA SER A 81 17.16 -49.31 -21.41
C SER A 81 16.98 -47.80 -21.30
N VAL A 82 17.90 -47.08 -21.92
CA VAL A 82 17.99 -45.62 -22.01
C VAL A 82 16.85 -45.08 -22.87
N THR A 83 16.07 -44.14 -22.35
CA THR A 83 15.30 -43.20 -23.18
C THR A 83 15.28 -41.85 -22.46
N GLU A 84 15.99 -40.89 -23.04
CA GLU A 84 16.05 -39.50 -22.59
C GLU A 84 14.65 -38.88 -22.58
N ILE A 85 14.15 -38.55 -21.39
CA ILE A 85 13.12 -37.54 -21.20
C ILE A 85 13.77 -36.47 -20.34
N THR A 86 14.18 -35.39 -20.98
CA THR A 86 14.76 -34.19 -20.37
C THR A 86 13.70 -33.52 -19.49
N ILE A 87 13.64 -33.90 -18.21
CA ILE A 87 12.93 -33.16 -17.18
C ILE A 87 13.87 -32.03 -16.75
N SER A 88 13.68 -30.84 -17.31
CA SER A 88 14.33 -29.62 -16.82
C SER A 88 13.66 -29.20 -15.51
N SER A 89 14.11 -29.78 -14.40
CA SER A 89 13.82 -29.30 -13.06
C SER A 89 14.71 -28.10 -12.74
N THR A 90 14.33 -26.92 -13.21
CA THR A 90 14.81 -25.65 -12.67
C THR A 90 13.79 -25.18 -11.64
N THR A 91 14.08 -25.44 -10.37
CA THR A 91 13.43 -24.75 -9.24
C THR A 91 13.77 -23.27 -9.33
N THR A 92 12.94 -22.54 -10.05
CA THR A 92 12.85 -21.08 -9.97
C THR A 92 12.29 -20.73 -8.60
N HIS A 93 13.02 -19.91 -7.84
CA HIS A 93 12.47 -19.21 -6.69
C HIS A 93 11.18 -18.50 -7.13
N GLU A 94 10.04 -18.95 -6.62
CA GLU A 94 8.75 -18.28 -6.81
C GLU A 94 8.86 -16.87 -6.24
N ILE A 95 8.78 -15.89 -7.12
CA ILE A 95 8.56 -14.49 -6.79
C ILE A 95 7.26 -14.45 -5.98
N ILE A 96 7.33 -13.96 -4.75
CA ILE A 96 6.15 -13.60 -3.96
C ILE A 96 5.50 -12.41 -4.69
N GLY A 97 4.51 -12.69 -5.53
CA GLY A 97 3.71 -11.74 -6.28
C GLY A 97 2.67 -12.48 -7.10
N SER A 98 1.41 -12.08 -6.97
CA SER A 98 0.30 -12.62 -7.77
C SER A 98 0.58 -12.56 -9.27
N GLU A 99 -0.09 -13.40 -10.07
CA GLU A 99 -0.26 -13.13 -11.49
C GLU A 99 -0.77 -11.68 -11.66
N GLY A 100 0.02 -10.82 -12.28
CA GLY A 100 -0.32 -9.41 -12.49
C GLY A 100 -1.60 -9.22 -13.30
N PRO A 101 -2.08 -7.96 -13.45
CA PRO A 101 -3.20 -7.66 -14.31
C PRO A 101 -3.02 -8.28 -15.70
N ASP A 102 -4.04 -9.01 -16.16
CA ASP A 102 -4.13 -9.44 -17.55
C ASP A 102 -4.23 -8.22 -18.49
N LYS A 103 -3.99 -8.41 -19.79
CA LYS A 103 -4.03 -7.31 -20.76
C LYS A 103 -5.34 -6.50 -20.70
N LYS A 104 -6.47 -7.17 -20.47
CA LYS A 104 -7.77 -6.51 -20.45
C LYS A 104 -8.06 -5.84 -19.09
N GLU A 105 -7.48 -6.34 -18.00
CA GLU A 105 -7.43 -5.65 -16.70
C GLU A 105 -6.60 -4.38 -16.82
N GLN A 106 -5.43 -4.45 -17.46
CA GLN A 106 -4.58 -3.28 -17.69
C GLN A 106 -5.31 -2.20 -18.52
N GLU A 107 -5.99 -2.59 -19.61
CA GLU A 107 -6.81 -1.67 -20.41
C GLU A 107 -7.92 -1.01 -19.58
N ALA A 108 -8.58 -1.76 -18.69
CA ALA A 108 -9.61 -1.23 -17.81
C ALA A 108 -9.03 -0.26 -16.77
N ILE A 109 -7.87 -0.58 -16.18
CA ILE A 109 -7.16 0.28 -15.23
C ILE A 109 -6.75 1.60 -15.89
N LEU A 110 -6.20 1.56 -17.10
CA LEU A 110 -5.78 2.77 -17.83
C LEU A 110 -6.96 3.70 -18.11
N LYS A 111 -8.09 3.16 -18.59
CA LYS A 111 -9.33 3.95 -18.78
C LYS A 111 -9.81 4.59 -17.49
N ALA A 112 -9.72 3.86 -16.38
CA ALA A 112 -10.14 4.36 -15.07
C ALA A 112 -9.21 5.46 -14.55
N LEU A 113 -7.89 5.33 -14.75
CA LEU A 113 -6.91 6.36 -14.41
C LEU A 113 -7.14 7.64 -15.23
N ASP A 114 -7.44 7.51 -16.52
CA ASP A 114 -7.76 8.67 -17.36
C ASP A 114 -9.08 9.34 -16.96
N TRP A 115 -10.10 8.55 -16.62
CA TRP A 115 -11.34 9.09 -16.04
C TRP A 115 -11.09 9.83 -14.73
N LEU A 116 -10.27 9.29 -13.83
CA LEU A 116 -9.90 9.95 -12.58
C LEU A 116 -9.18 11.28 -12.83
N LYS A 117 -8.26 11.35 -13.81
CA LYS A 117 -7.63 12.63 -14.20
C LYS A 117 -8.67 13.67 -14.65
N MET A 118 -9.65 13.28 -15.47
CA MET A 118 -10.71 14.20 -15.90
C MET A 118 -11.61 14.68 -14.75
N LYS A 119 -11.73 13.89 -13.69
CA LYS A 119 -12.52 14.22 -12.48
C LYS A 119 -11.75 15.01 -11.43
N ARG A 120 -10.48 15.34 -11.69
CA ARG A 120 -9.68 16.14 -10.77
C ARG A 120 -10.24 17.55 -10.67
N ALA A 121 -10.42 18.04 -9.44
CA ALA A 121 -10.92 19.38 -9.18
C ALA A 121 -9.82 20.45 -9.41
N PRO A 122 -10.17 21.75 -9.52
CA PRO A 122 -9.19 22.82 -9.79
C PRO A 122 -8.12 23.02 -8.72
N ASN A 123 -8.35 22.54 -7.49
CA ASN A 123 -7.36 22.48 -6.42
C ASN A 123 -6.41 21.28 -6.54
N TYR A 124 -6.44 20.56 -7.67
CA TYR A 124 -5.69 19.32 -7.90
C TYR A 124 -6.07 18.14 -6.98
N GLY A 125 -7.17 18.24 -6.25
CA GLY A 125 -7.70 17.17 -5.41
C GLY A 125 -8.86 16.41 -6.04
N TRP A 126 -9.41 15.45 -5.29
CA TRP A 126 -10.65 14.73 -5.58
C TRP A 126 -11.61 14.83 -4.39
N GLU A 127 -11.76 16.04 -3.86
CA GLU A 127 -12.58 16.36 -2.70
C GLU A 127 -12.26 15.48 -1.47
N ASN A 128 -13.07 14.46 -1.19
CA ASN A 128 -12.88 13.57 -0.06
C ASN A 128 -12.02 12.34 -0.38
N ASP A 129 -11.78 12.06 -1.65
CA ASP A 129 -11.14 10.82 -2.13
C ASP A 129 -9.71 11.03 -2.65
N THR A 130 -9.14 12.25 -2.51
CA THR A 130 -7.78 12.61 -2.97
C THR A 130 -6.75 11.53 -2.59
N HIS A 131 -6.76 11.11 -1.34
CA HIS A 131 -5.85 10.12 -0.79
C HIS A 131 -6.02 8.70 -1.37
N VAL A 132 -7.25 8.29 -1.70
CA VAL A 132 -7.52 6.97 -2.28
C VAL A 132 -7.06 6.94 -3.73
N VAL A 133 -7.28 8.05 -4.47
CA VAL A 133 -6.84 8.18 -5.85
C VAL A 133 -5.31 8.15 -5.96
N ILE A 134 -4.62 8.90 -5.09
CA ILE A 134 -3.16 8.86 -5.00
C ILE A 134 -2.70 7.43 -4.70
N LEU A 135 -3.24 6.81 -3.66
CA LEU A 135 -2.89 5.44 -3.27
C LEU A 135 -3.09 4.44 -4.42
N ALA A 136 -4.22 4.53 -5.13
CA ALA A 136 -4.52 3.67 -6.28
C ALA A 136 -3.55 3.91 -7.44
N LYS A 137 -3.21 5.17 -7.73
CA LYS A 137 -2.26 5.53 -8.77
C LYS A 137 -0.85 5.00 -8.49
N GLU A 138 -0.36 5.18 -7.27
CA GLU A 138 0.99 4.73 -6.87
C GLU A 138 1.10 3.20 -6.83
N LEU A 139 0.04 2.49 -6.44
CA LEU A 139 0.07 1.03 -6.32
C LEU A 139 -0.30 0.29 -7.62
N SER A 140 -1.08 0.89 -8.52
CA SER A 140 -1.54 0.22 -9.74
C SER A 140 -0.49 0.12 -10.85
N GLY A 141 0.61 0.88 -10.76
CA GLY A 141 1.81 0.72 -11.60
C GLY A 141 1.49 0.66 -13.09
N ALA A 142 1.21 1.81 -13.70
CA ALA A 142 0.71 1.87 -15.08
C ALA A 142 1.59 2.58 -16.10
N ARG A 143 2.89 2.83 -15.84
CA ARG A 143 3.77 3.39 -16.89
C ARG A 143 5.05 2.63 -17.11
N ASP A 144 5.25 2.28 -18.38
CA ASP A 144 6.50 1.83 -18.95
C ASP A 144 7.49 3.03 -18.94
N PRO A 145 8.67 2.91 -18.32
CA PRO A 145 9.69 3.96 -18.28
C PRO A 145 10.24 4.38 -19.66
N SER A 146 9.85 3.72 -20.75
CA SER A 146 10.38 3.93 -22.10
C SER A 146 9.61 4.94 -22.95
N ASP A 147 8.59 5.62 -22.41
CA ASP A 147 7.73 6.53 -23.18
C ASP A 147 8.40 7.89 -23.47
N VAL A 148 8.33 8.36 -24.71
CA VAL A 148 9.30 9.29 -25.33
C VAL A 148 8.94 10.79 -25.20
N ASP A 149 7.81 11.12 -24.57
CA ASP A 149 7.28 12.48 -24.49
C ASP A 149 7.66 13.21 -23.19
N GLY A 150 8.91 13.66 -23.10
CA GLY A 150 9.47 14.28 -21.89
C GLY A 150 8.70 15.51 -21.36
N HIS A 151 8.11 16.35 -22.23
CA HIS A 151 7.38 17.54 -21.76
C HIS A 151 6.01 17.24 -21.15
N LEU A 152 5.27 16.28 -21.71
CA LEU A 152 3.99 15.82 -21.15
C LEU A 152 4.20 15.05 -19.85
N GLN A 153 5.30 14.30 -19.76
CA GLN A 153 5.69 13.56 -18.56
C GLN A 153 5.98 14.53 -17.39
N ILE A 154 6.76 15.59 -17.62
CA ILE A 154 7.06 16.61 -16.59
C ILE A 154 5.80 17.34 -16.11
N ILE A 155 4.90 17.71 -17.02
CA ILE A 155 3.64 18.38 -16.63
C ILE A 155 2.82 17.45 -15.74
N GLN A 156 2.69 16.17 -16.13
CA GLN A 156 1.93 15.20 -15.35
C GLN A 156 2.55 14.96 -13.96
N GLU A 157 3.88 14.93 -13.86
CA GLU A 157 4.61 14.83 -12.58
C GLU A 157 4.33 16.03 -11.66
N LEU A 158 4.25 17.25 -12.22
CA LEU A 158 3.91 18.45 -11.46
C LEU A 158 2.45 18.42 -10.96
N GLU A 159 1.50 18.02 -11.80
CA GLU A 159 0.10 17.89 -11.37
C GLU A 159 -0.08 16.81 -10.30
N ASP A 160 0.69 15.73 -10.39
CA ASP A 160 0.71 14.67 -9.40
C ASP A 160 1.31 15.18 -8.08
N MET A 161 2.38 15.98 -8.13
CA MET A 161 2.94 16.65 -6.97
C MET A 161 1.94 17.61 -6.31
N LEU A 162 1.19 18.39 -7.11
CA LEU A 162 0.14 19.27 -6.60
C LEU A 162 -0.98 18.47 -5.91
N SER A 163 -1.37 17.32 -6.48
CA SER A 163 -2.35 16.42 -5.86
C SER A 163 -1.87 15.92 -4.49
N VAL A 164 -0.59 15.55 -4.39
CA VAL A 164 0.05 15.14 -3.13
C VAL A 164 0.08 16.30 -2.13
N LYS A 165 0.36 17.53 -2.56
CA LYS A 165 0.35 18.72 -1.69
C LYS A 165 -1.03 19.07 -1.19
N GLU A 166 -2.06 18.96 -2.03
CA GLU A 166 -3.45 19.12 -1.60
C GLU A 166 -3.82 18.10 -0.51
N MET A 167 -3.42 16.84 -0.70
CA MET A 167 -3.61 15.80 0.34
C MET A 167 -2.90 16.17 1.66
N GLU A 168 -1.68 16.69 1.62
CA GLU A 168 -0.96 17.14 2.83
C GLU A 168 -1.71 18.27 3.55
N ILE A 169 -2.25 19.24 2.80
CA ILE A 169 -3.05 20.35 3.32
C ILE A 169 -4.34 19.82 3.96
N GLU A 170 -5.03 18.87 3.32
CA GLU A 170 -6.24 18.24 3.88
C GLU A 170 -5.95 17.56 5.23
N ILE A 171 -4.80 16.89 5.37
CA ILE A 171 -4.37 16.27 6.63
C ILE A 171 -4.14 17.34 7.71
N LEU A 172 -3.39 18.40 7.38
CA LEU A 172 -3.11 19.48 8.33
C LEU A 172 -4.40 20.20 8.77
N ALA A 173 -5.31 20.45 7.84
CA ALA A 173 -6.63 21.04 8.12
C ALA A 173 -7.48 20.13 9.03
N MET A 174 -7.37 18.79 8.89
CA MET A 174 -8.04 17.84 9.77
C MET A 174 -7.46 17.86 11.20
N LEU A 175 -6.16 18.11 11.34
CA LEU A 175 -5.46 18.12 12.63
C LEU A 175 -5.55 19.45 13.37
N ASP A 176 -5.96 20.54 12.69
CA ASP A 176 -6.07 21.86 13.31
C ASP A 176 -7.11 21.87 14.44
N ARG A 177 -6.62 22.10 15.66
CA ARG A 177 -7.41 22.12 16.90
C ARG A 177 -7.96 23.51 17.25
N HIS A 178 -7.63 24.55 16.48
CA HIS A 178 -8.01 25.93 16.79
C HIS A 178 -9.42 26.33 16.30
N HIS A 179 -10.15 25.42 15.66
CA HIS A 179 -11.55 25.64 15.31
C HIS A 179 -12.46 25.49 16.55
N THR A 180 -13.39 26.44 16.71
CA THR A 180 -14.21 26.73 17.91
C THR A 180 -15.24 25.67 18.30
N LEU A 181 -15.25 24.51 17.63
CA LEU A 181 -16.08 23.35 17.92
C LEU A 181 -15.24 22.09 17.70
N PRO A 182 -15.03 21.21 18.69
CA PRO A 182 -14.27 19.97 18.49
C PRO A 182 -15.06 19.05 17.57
N ARG A 183 -14.77 19.07 16.27
CA ARG A 183 -15.24 18.03 15.36
C ARG A 183 -14.51 16.74 15.73
N PRO A 184 -15.22 15.61 15.95
CA PRO A 184 -14.56 14.35 16.21
C PRO A 184 -13.65 14.01 15.03
N LEU A 185 -12.41 13.65 15.33
CA LEU A 185 -11.41 13.25 14.33
C LEU A 185 -11.95 12.05 13.55
N ASN A 186 -11.95 12.13 12.22
CA ASN A 186 -12.38 11.02 11.36
C ASN A 186 -11.22 10.01 11.23
N LEU A 187 -11.25 8.96 12.06
CA LEU A 187 -10.17 7.97 12.13
C LEU A 187 -10.09 7.12 10.87
N GLN A 188 -11.23 6.80 10.25
CA GLN A 188 -11.28 6.14 8.95
C GLN A 188 -10.49 6.92 7.88
N LYS A 189 -10.77 8.23 7.74
CA LYS A 189 -10.09 9.08 6.75
C LYS A 189 -8.60 9.24 7.09
N LEU A 190 -8.27 9.42 8.37
CA LEU A 190 -6.87 9.47 8.83
C LEU A 190 -6.10 8.19 8.54
N ALA A 191 -6.71 7.02 8.75
CA ALA A 191 -6.08 5.73 8.45
C ALA A 191 -5.75 5.58 6.97
N ARG A 192 -6.63 6.07 6.09
CA ARG A 192 -6.38 6.05 4.64
C ARG A 192 -5.31 7.06 4.22
N TYR A 193 -5.25 8.25 4.83
CA TYR A 193 -4.14 9.18 4.62
C TYR A 193 -2.79 8.55 5.01
N VAL A 194 -2.73 7.85 6.14
CA VAL A 194 -1.51 7.15 6.58
C VAL A 194 -1.10 6.05 5.58
N LEU A 195 -2.06 5.33 5.00
CA LEU A 195 -1.77 4.36 3.92
C LEU A 195 -1.27 5.04 2.65
N ALA A 196 -1.86 6.18 2.25
CA ALA A 196 -1.43 6.97 1.10
C ALA A 196 -0.04 7.59 1.29
N LEU A 197 0.29 8.07 2.49
CA LEU A 197 1.65 8.51 2.83
C LEU A 197 2.64 7.34 2.71
N GLY A 198 2.26 6.15 3.18
CA GLY A 198 3.05 4.93 3.01
C GLY A 198 3.30 4.57 1.55
N SER A 199 2.30 4.70 0.66
CA SER A 199 2.50 4.45 -0.77
C SER A 199 3.39 5.48 -1.46
N LEU A 200 3.43 6.71 -0.93
CA LEU A 200 4.34 7.77 -1.37
C LEU A 200 5.72 7.70 -0.71
N CYS A 201 6.00 6.64 0.07
CA CYS A 201 7.25 6.51 0.81
C CYS A 201 7.54 7.67 1.79
N LYS A 202 6.48 8.29 2.34
CA LYS A 202 6.57 9.33 3.37
C LYS A 202 6.29 8.72 4.74
N ASP A 203 7.07 9.09 5.76
CA ASP A 203 6.87 8.58 7.12
C ASP A 203 5.70 9.28 7.84
N PRO A 204 4.57 8.58 8.09
CA PRO A 204 3.42 9.16 8.77
C PRO A 204 3.62 9.35 10.29
N LYS A 205 4.71 8.81 10.87
CA LYS A 205 5.05 9.03 12.29
C LYS A 205 5.67 10.41 12.53
N HIS A 206 6.27 11.00 11.50
CA HIS A 206 6.96 12.29 11.56
C HIS A 206 6.36 13.30 10.57
N PHE A 207 5.02 13.29 10.40
CA PHE A 207 4.33 14.14 9.44
C PHE A 207 4.20 15.58 9.97
N HIS A 208 5.05 16.51 9.52
CA HIS A 208 5.05 17.92 9.93
C HIS A 208 4.99 18.13 11.46
N GLY A 209 5.68 17.28 12.23
CA GLY A 209 5.67 17.34 13.70
C GLY A 209 4.46 16.65 14.36
N HIS A 210 3.57 16.03 13.58
CA HIS A 210 2.45 15.23 14.05
C HIS A 210 2.71 13.73 13.84
N ASP A 211 2.54 12.94 14.90
CA ASP A 211 2.52 11.47 14.80
C ASP A 211 1.08 10.99 14.53
N LEU A 212 0.80 10.77 13.24
CA LEU A 212 -0.52 10.32 12.79
C LEU A 212 -0.80 8.90 13.26
N VAL A 213 0.23 8.05 13.30
CA VAL A 213 0.11 6.65 13.68
C VAL A 213 -0.17 6.52 15.17
N ALA A 214 0.53 7.29 16.01
CA ALA A 214 0.19 7.39 17.42
C ALA A 214 -1.26 7.88 17.58
N THR A 215 -1.68 8.91 16.86
CA THR A 215 -3.06 9.43 16.94
C THR A 215 -4.09 8.34 16.66
N LEU A 216 -3.88 7.51 15.65
CA LEU A 216 -4.71 6.34 15.33
C LEU A 216 -4.70 5.28 16.45
N GLN A 217 -3.53 5.01 17.06
CA GLN A 217 -3.42 4.01 18.11
C GLN A 217 -4.00 4.45 19.47
N HIS A 218 -4.17 5.76 19.69
CA HIS A 218 -4.77 6.30 20.91
C HIS A 218 -6.31 6.28 20.86
N HIS A 219 -6.90 6.36 19.67
CA HIS A 219 -8.35 6.38 19.49
C HIS A 219 -8.81 5.06 18.88
N GLU A 220 -9.57 4.27 19.64
CA GLU A 220 -10.09 2.99 19.17
C GLU A 220 -11.47 3.19 18.50
N PRO A 221 -11.63 2.85 17.19
CA PRO A 221 -12.93 2.93 16.54
C PRO A 221 -13.97 1.97 17.12
N THR A 222 -15.24 2.38 17.06
CA THR A 222 -16.37 1.54 17.46
C THR A 222 -16.71 0.50 16.40
N GLN A 223 -16.71 0.89 15.12
CA GLN A 223 -17.01 0.00 14.01
C GLN A 223 -15.84 -0.93 13.71
N ASP A 224 -16.13 -2.21 13.50
CA ASP A 224 -15.09 -3.23 13.33
C ASP A 224 -14.29 -3.08 12.04
N ILE A 225 -14.92 -2.63 10.95
CA ILE A 225 -14.22 -2.34 9.69
C ILE A 225 -13.24 -1.15 9.84
N GLU A 226 -13.64 -0.10 10.56
CA GLU A 226 -12.78 1.06 10.83
C GLU A 226 -11.64 0.67 11.78
N PHE A 227 -11.93 -0.15 12.80
CA PHE A 227 -10.94 -0.73 13.68
C PHE A 227 -9.91 -1.58 12.91
N ALA A 228 -10.36 -2.41 11.97
CA ALA A 228 -9.47 -3.21 11.14
C ALA A 228 -8.60 -2.33 10.21
N LEU A 229 -9.20 -1.30 9.59
CA LEU A 229 -8.49 -0.36 8.72
C LEU A 229 -7.44 0.47 9.47
N THR A 230 -7.77 1.00 10.65
CA THR A 230 -6.82 1.74 11.50
C THR A 230 -5.66 0.85 11.96
N THR A 231 -5.95 -0.43 12.26
CA THR A 231 -4.91 -1.40 12.64
C THR A 231 -4.02 -1.80 11.45
N LEU A 232 -4.60 -2.00 10.26
CA LEU A 232 -3.85 -2.21 9.01
C LEU A 232 -2.92 -1.02 8.77
N SER A 233 -3.46 0.20 8.83
CA SER A 233 -2.72 1.45 8.62
C SER A 233 -1.51 1.57 9.56
N ALA A 234 -1.71 1.39 10.86
CA ALA A 234 -0.60 1.40 11.83
C ALA A 234 0.43 0.29 11.56
N CYS A 235 -0.02 -0.91 11.21
CA CYS A 235 0.85 -2.02 10.88
C CYS A 235 1.68 -1.74 9.61
N SER A 236 1.06 -1.13 8.59
CA SER A 236 1.71 -0.78 7.33
C SER A 236 2.80 0.28 7.52
N SER A 237 2.64 1.19 8.49
CA SER A 237 3.68 2.14 8.89
C SER A 237 4.77 1.55 9.79
N ALA A 238 4.90 0.21 9.84
CA ALA A 238 5.81 -0.52 10.72
C ALA A 238 5.70 -0.10 12.20
N ALA A 239 4.49 0.26 12.67
CA ALA A 239 4.26 0.52 14.08
C ALA A 239 3.88 -0.77 14.82
N HIS A 240 4.23 -0.84 16.11
CA HIS A 240 3.90 -1.97 16.95
C HIS A 240 2.39 -2.00 17.24
N VAL A 241 1.72 -3.09 16.83
CA VAL A 241 0.30 -3.32 17.11
C VAL A 241 0.15 -3.94 18.51
N ARG A 242 -0.72 -3.36 19.35
CA ARG A 242 -0.87 -3.81 20.74
C ARG A 242 -1.57 -5.17 20.81
N LYS A 243 -1.18 -6.02 21.77
CA LYS A 243 -1.80 -7.34 21.99
C LYS A 243 -3.33 -7.30 22.15
N ARG A 244 -3.88 -6.25 22.76
CA ARG A 244 -5.34 -6.04 22.86
C ARG A 244 -6.00 -5.90 21.48
N GLN A 245 -5.39 -5.14 20.58
CA GLN A 245 -5.90 -4.93 19.22
C GLN A 245 -5.84 -6.23 18.42
N ILE A 246 -4.73 -6.98 18.54
CA ILE A 246 -4.59 -8.30 17.90
C ILE A 246 -5.69 -9.25 18.36
N ARG A 247 -5.96 -9.35 19.67
CA ARG A 247 -7.04 -10.21 20.18
C ARG A 247 -8.40 -9.83 19.61
N ARG A 248 -8.74 -8.53 19.60
CA ARG A 248 -10.01 -8.06 19.03
C ARG A 248 -10.14 -8.42 17.54
N LEU A 249 -9.07 -8.30 16.74
CA LEU A 249 -9.07 -8.74 15.34
C LEU A 249 -9.34 -10.25 15.21
N LEU A 250 -8.73 -11.06 16.08
CA LEU A 250 -8.95 -12.51 16.08
C LEU A 250 -10.38 -12.87 16.51
N ASP A 251 -10.95 -12.14 17.47
CA ASP A 251 -12.34 -12.32 17.91
C ASP A 251 -13.30 -12.02 16.76
N ILE A 252 -13.13 -10.88 16.06
CA ILE A 252 -13.91 -10.51 14.86
C ILE A 252 -13.74 -11.55 13.76
N ALA A 253 -12.50 -11.99 13.49
CA ALA A 253 -12.20 -13.01 12.48
C ALA A 253 -12.81 -14.38 12.80
N SER A 254 -13.11 -14.67 14.06
CA SER A 254 -13.73 -15.92 14.49
C SER A 254 -15.27 -15.89 14.44
N GLY A 255 -15.88 -14.71 14.54
CA GLY A 255 -17.34 -14.48 14.54
C GLY A 255 -17.99 -14.46 13.15
N VAL A 256 -17.46 -15.21 12.18
CA VAL A 256 -17.71 -15.09 10.72
C VAL A 256 -19.19 -15.20 10.31
N THR A 257 -20.09 -15.71 11.16
CA THR A 257 -21.49 -15.94 10.77
C THR A 257 -22.35 -14.68 10.65
N ASP A 258 -21.97 -13.56 11.29
CA ASP A 258 -22.78 -12.31 11.30
C ASP A 258 -22.07 -11.10 10.65
N GLN A 259 -20.83 -11.28 10.17
CA GLN A 259 -19.99 -10.16 9.75
C GLN A 259 -20.09 -9.88 8.24
N SER A 260 -20.07 -8.58 7.85
CA SER A 260 -20.02 -8.19 6.44
C SER A 260 -18.72 -8.63 5.75
N VAL A 261 -18.83 -8.93 4.45
CA VAL A 261 -17.70 -9.26 3.55
C VAL A 261 -16.58 -8.23 3.69
N ASP A 262 -16.94 -6.94 3.71
CA ASP A 262 -15.98 -5.84 3.79
C ASP A 262 -15.15 -5.87 5.07
N THR A 263 -15.80 -6.19 6.20
CA THR A 263 -15.11 -6.24 7.48
C THR A 263 -14.15 -7.42 7.53
N ILE A 264 -14.59 -8.61 7.10
CA ILE A 264 -13.72 -9.80 7.08
C ILE A 264 -12.54 -9.59 6.14
N ALA A 265 -12.76 -9.00 4.96
CA ALA A 265 -11.70 -8.67 4.01
C ALA A 265 -10.68 -7.68 4.63
N MET A 266 -11.14 -6.62 5.30
CA MET A 266 -10.26 -5.68 5.98
C MET A 266 -9.49 -6.29 7.15
N VAL A 267 -10.14 -7.17 7.93
CA VAL A 267 -9.49 -7.93 9.03
C VAL A 267 -8.42 -8.86 8.48
N ILE A 268 -8.67 -9.54 7.37
CA ILE A 268 -7.67 -10.38 6.69
C ILE A 268 -6.47 -9.52 6.27
N LEU A 269 -6.69 -8.37 5.62
CA LEU A 269 -5.60 -7.45 5.25
C LEU A 269 -4.77 -7.02 6.47
N ALA A 270 -5.44 -6.62 7.57
CA ALA A 270 -4.77 -6.21 8.80
C ALA A 270 -3.95 -7.35 9.45
N LEU A 271 -4.55 -8.53 9.60
CA LEU A 271 -3.87 -9.70 10.17
C LEU A 271 -2.70 -10.14 9.29
N ARG A 272 -2.86 -10.11 7.97
CA ARG A 272 -1.78 -10.40 7.01
C ARG A 272 -0.60 -9.47 7.18
N CYS A 273 -0.85 -8.16 7.30
CA CYS A 273 0.20 -7.21 7.63
C CYS A 273 0.91 -7.59 8.95
N ILE A 274 0.16 -7.92 10.01
CA ILE A 274 0.73 -8.23 11.33
C ILE A 274 1.62 -9.48 11.27
N VAL A 275 1.21 -10.54 10.57
CA VAL A 275 1.97 -11.80 10.50
C VAL A 275 3.24 -11.72 9.65
N THR A 276 3.41 -10.64 8.87
CA THR A 276 4.70 -10.37 8.21
C THR A 276 5.80 -10.04 9.22
N ASP A 277 5.46 -9.51 10.40
CA ASP A 277 6.40 -9.34 11.50
C ASP A 277 6.76 -10.70 12.11
N HIS A 278 8.05 -11.01 12.19
CA HIS A 278 8.58 -12.23 12.79
C HIS A 278 8.00 -12.52 14.19
N ARG A 279 7.70 -11.47 14.98
CA ARG A 279 7.11 -11.59 16.33
C ARG A 279 5.73 -12.26 16.33
N HIS A 280 5.00 -12.13 15.23
CA HIS A 280 3.61 -12.54 15.11
C HIS A 280 3.40 -13.65 14.07
N ARG A 281 4.48 -14.25 13.54
CA ARG A 281 4.40 -15.35 12.55
C ARG A 281 3.58 -16.55 13.05
N HIS A 282 3.47 -16.76 14.36
CA HIS A 282 2.63 -17.81 14.93
C HIS A 282 1.13 -17.64 14.62
N LEU A 283 0.68 -16.42 14.29
CA LEU A 283 -0.72 -16.13 14.00
C LEU A 283 -1.14 -16.47 12.55
N GLN A 284 -0.22 -16.94 11.70
CA GLN A 284 -0.50 -17.28 10.30
C GLN A 284 -1.71 -18.21 10.12
N HIS A 285 -1.87 -19.19 11.02
CA HIS A 285 -3.00 -20.12 10.96
C HIS A 285 -4.37 -19.44 11.21
N PHE A 286 -4.41 -18.33 11.94
CA PHE A 286 -5.62 -17.55 12.18
C PHE A 286 -6.05 -16.71 10.98
N VAL A 287 -5.16 -16.50 9.99
CA VAL A 287 -5.51 -15.85 8.72
C VAL A 287 -6.19 -16.85 7.79
N ARG A 288 -5.72 -18.10 7.75
CA ARG A 288 -6.20 -19.11 6.79
C ARG A 288 -7.70 -19.40 6.90
N ARG A 289 -8.22 -19.56 8.11
CA ARG A 289 -9.65 -19.88 8.33
C ARG A 289 -10.61 -18.78 7.82
N PRO A 290 -10.49 -17.50 8.24
CA PRO A 290 -11.36 -16.44 7.73
C PRO A 290 -11.17 -16.23 6.22
N SER A 291 -9.97 -16.44 5.67
CA SER A 291 -9.75 -16.39 4.23
C SER A 291 -10.54 -17.46 3.45
N ARG A 292 -10.56 -18.71 3.93
CA ARG A 292 -11.41 -19.76 3.32
C ARG A 292 -12.89 -19.41 3.42
N GLY A 293 -13.31 -18.89 4.57
CA GLY A 293 -14.68 -18.41 4.78
C GLY A 293 -15.05 -17.33 3.77
N LEU A 294 -14.21 -16.29 3.62
CA LEU A 294 -14.41 -15.23 2.64
C LEU A 294 -14.43 -15.77 1.21
N ALA A 295 -13.49 -16.63 0.83
CA ALA A 295 -13.44 -17.25 -0.50
C ALA A 295 -14.72 -18.01 -0.84
N SER A 296 -15.33 -18.70 0.15
CA SER A 296 -16.58 -19.44 -0.04
C SER A 296 -17.81 -18.56 -0.28
N LEU A 297 -17.73 -17.25 -0.02
CA LEU A 297 -18.80 -16.28 -0.27
C LEU A 297 -18.85 -15.79 -1.73
N GLN A 298 -17.91 -16.23 -2.58
CA GLN A 298 -17.94 -15.86 -3.99
C GLN A 298 -19.16 -16.47 -4.68
N ASP A 299 -19.97 -15.63 -5.33
CA ASP A 299 -21.13 -16.07 -6.10
C ASP A 299 -20.72 -16.76 -7.43
N THR A 300 -21.68 -17.39 -8.09
CA THR A 300 -21.44 -18.10 -9.36
C THR A 300 -21.03 -17.18 -10.51
N ARG A 301 -21.27 -15.87 -10.39
CA ARG A 301 -20.87 -14.85 -11.37
C ARG A 301 -19.45 -14.33 -11.08
N GLY A 302 -18.88 -14.65 -9.91
CA GLY A 302 -17.57 -14.22 -9.44
C GLY A 302 -17.59 -13.06 -8.45
N SER A 303 -18.75 -12.50 -8.11
CA SER A 303 -18.91 -11.36 -7.20
C SER A 303 -18.92 -11.78 -5.73
N PHE A 304 -18.58 -10.84 -4.84
CA PHE A 304 -18.76 -10.98 -3.39
C PHE A 304 -19.88 -10.07 -2.86
N GLY A 305 -20.87 -9.73 -3.70
CA GLY A 305 -22.00 -8.87 -3.35
C GLY A 305 -22.01 -7.60 -4.18
N SER A 306 -21.40 -6.54 -3.68
CA SER A 306 -21.30 -5.24 -4.38
C SER A 306 -19.96 -5.06 -5.11
N LEU A 307 -19.80 -3.99 -5.89
CA LEU A 307 -18.52 -3.65 -6.52
C LEU A 307 -17.45 -3.39 -5.45
N ARG A 308 -17.83 -2.64 -4.40
CA ARG A 308 -16.95 -2.36 -3.25
C ARG A 308 -16.49 -3.65 -2.56
N SER A 309 -17.44 -4.51 -2.20
CA SER A 309 -17.13 -5.76 -1.50
C SER A 309 -16.30 -6.72 -2.34
N THR A 310 -16.59 -6.79 -3.64
CA THR A 310 -15.81 -7.61 -4.58
C THR A 310 -14.38 -7.09 -4.69
N ALA A 311 -14.19 -5.78 -4.87
CA ALA A 311 -12.87 -5.18 -4.96
C ALA A 311 -12.04 -5.41 -3.69
N LEU A 312 -12.64 -5.20 -2.51
CA LEU A 312 -11.93 -5.40 -1.25
C LEU A 312 -11.63 -6.88 -0.97
N ALA A 313 -12.55 -7.79 -1.29
CA ALA A 313 -12.33 -9.23 -1.17
C ALA A 313 -11.21 -9.72 -2.11
N MET A 314 -11.14 -9.21 -3.34
CA MET A 314 -10.04 -9.48 -4.26
C MET A 314 -8.70 -9.08 -3.64
N GLN A 315 -8.58 -7.86 -3.09
CA GLN A 315 -7.35 -7.41 -2.43
C GLN A 315 -6.98 -8.28 -1.22
N ALA A 316 -7.96 -8.69 -0.41
CA ALA A 316 -7.71 -9.53 0.76
C ALA A 316 -7.17 -10.92 0.38
N LEU A 317 -7.65 -11.48 -0.73
CA LEU A 317 -7.37 -12.85 -1.17
C LEU A 317 -6.23 -12.98 -2.20
N GLN A 318 -5.80 -11.89 -2.85
CA GLN A 318 -4.85 -11.90 -3.98
C GLN A 318 -3.46 -12.49 -3.67
N ASP A 319 -2.99 -12.31 -2.44
CA ASP A 319 -1.62 -12.67 -2.02
C ASP A 319 -1.62 -13.78 -0.94
N LEU A 320 -2.66 -14.61 -0.93
CA LEU A 320 -2.74 -15.78 -0.07
C LEU A 320 -2.18 -17.00 -0.79
N GLU A 321 -1.43 -17.82 -0.06
CA GLU A 321 -1.02 -19.15 -0.51
C GLU A 321 -2.24 -19.91 -1.03
N ARG A 322 -2.12 -20.51 -2.21
CA ARG A 322 -3.23 -21.21 -2.85
C ARG A 322 -3.69 -22.37 -1.97
N ASP A 323 -4.88 -22.21 -1.39
CA ASP A 323 -5.47 -23.23 -0.54
C ASP A 323 -6.47 -24.07 -1.34
N PRO A 324 -6.23 -25.37 -1.53
CA PRO A 324 -7.15 -26.23 -2.27
C PRO A 324 -8.53 -26.34 -1.61
N ALA A 325 -8.64 -26.13 -0.28
CA ALA A 325 -9.90 -26.22 0.46
C ALA A 325 -10.70 -24.91 0.51
N GLY A 326 -10.16 -23.81 -0.03
CA GLY A 326 -10.80 -22.49 -0.05
C GLY A 326 -10.36 -21.67 -1.24
N SER A 327 -10.38 -22.29 -2.43
CA SER A 327 -10.04 -21.61 -3.67
C SER A 327 -11.17 -20.65 -4.09
N TRP A 328 -10.79 -19.49 -4.59
CA TRP A 328 -11.67 -18.51 -5.21
C TRP A 328 -11.21 -18.25 -6.64
N ASN A 329 -12.11 -17.75 -7.49
CA ASN A 329 -11.86 -17.52 -8.90
C ASN A 329 -11.61 -16.02 -9.18
N ARG A 330 -10.33 -15.60 -9.17
CA ARG A 330 -9.91 -14.22 -9.51
C ARG A 330 -10.41 -13.78 -10.88
N THR A 331 -10.26 -14.64 -11.88
CA THR A 331 -10.66 -14.32 -13.26
C THR A 331 -12.17 -14.09 -13.38
N ALA A 332 -13.00 -14.83 -12.64
CA ALA A 332 -14.44 -14.61 -12.61
C ALA A 332 -14.78 -13.26 -11.94
N ALA A 333 -14.17 -12.95 -10.80
CA ALA A 333 -14.35 -11.67 -10.11
C ALA A 333 -13.95 -10.48 -10.98
N SER A 334 -12.77 -10.57 -11.60
CA SER A 334 -12.27 -9.56 -12.54
C SER A 334 -13.20 -9.36 -13.73
N ARG A 335 -13.63 -10.45 -14.38
CA ARG A 335 -14.59 -10.38 -15.49
C ARG A 335 -15.90 -9.71 -15.07
N TRP A 336 -16.40 -10.03 -13.88
CA TRP A 336 -17.60 -9.44 -13.33
C TRP A 336 -17.44 -7.93 -13.08
N ILE A 337 -16.38 -7.49 -12.39
CA ILE A 337 -16.09 -6.07 -12.14
C ILE A 337 -15.96 -5.30 -13.47
N ARG A 338 -15.19 -5.86 -14.42
CA ARG A 338 -14.96 -5.22 -15.71
C ARG A 338 -16.22 -5.12 -16.56
N SER A 339 -17.14 -6.08 -16.45
CA SER A 339 -18.46 -5.98 -17.11
C SER A 339 -19.32 -4.83 -16.59
N LYS A 340 -18.94 -4.21 -15.48
CA LYS A 340 -19.61 -3.07 -14.84
C LYS A 340 -18.85 -1.75 -15.01
N GLN A 341 -17.73 -1.75 -15.71
CA GLN A 341 -17.05 -0.51 -16.06
C GLN A 341 -17.92 0.26 -17.05
N ARG A 342 -18.15 1.54 -16.79
CA ARG A 342 -18.89 2.43 -17.69
C ARG A 342 -18.06 2.80 -18.91
N ASP A 343 -18.72 3.30 -19.95
CA ASP A 343 -18.06 3.74 -21.19
C ASP A 343 -17.05 4.88 -20.96
N ASP A 344 -17.27 5.71 -19.94
CA ASP A 344 -16.35 6.77 -19.54
C ASP A 344 -15.15 6.27 -18.71
N GLY A 345 -15.12 4.99 -18.34
CA GLY A 345 -14.00 4.36 -17.63
C GLY A 345 -14.17 4.26 -16.12
N GLY A 346 -15.15 4.95 -15.53
CA GLY A 346 -15.43 4.92 -14.09
C GLY A 346 -16.31 3.74 -13.66
N TRP A 347 -16.37 3.50 -12.35
CA TRP A 347 -17.34 2.61 -11.70
C TRP A 347 -18.20 3.38 -10.70
N SER A 348 -19.49 3.07 -10.68
CA SER A 348 -20.47 3.60 -9.72
C SER A 348 -21.44 2.48 -9.30
N GLU A 349 -21.94 2.54 -8.06
CA GLU A 349 -23.02 1.66 -7.61
C GLU A 349 -24.37 2.37 -7.75
N GLU A 350 -25.37 1.68 -8.31
CA GLU A 350 -26.74 2.17 -8.46
C GLU A 350 -27.65 1.57 -7.35
N PRO A 351 -28.73 2.26 -6.95
CA PRO A 351 -29.26 3.50 -7.53
C PRO A 351 -28.54 4.75 -7.03
N LEU A 352 -28.28 5.65 -7.99
CA LEU A 352 -27.87 7.03 -7.73
C LEU A 352 -29.09 7.75 -7.14
N GLN A 353 -28.94 8.39 -5.97
CA GLN A 353 -30.01 9.24 -5.43
C GLN A 353 -30.07 10.55 -6.22
N ASP A 354 -31.27 11.03 -6.53
CA ASP A 354 -31.50 12.28 -7.25
C ASP A 354 -30.74 13.44 -6.56
N GLY A 355 -29.90 14.15 -7.33
CA GLY A 355 -29.13 15.30 -6.84
C GLY A 355 -27.69 15.01 -6.38
N GLN A 356 -27.19 13.79 -6.54
CA GLN A 356 -25.76 13.52 -6.30
C GLN A 356 -24.87 14.10 -7.42
N GLY A 357 -23.72 14.65 -7.02
CA GLY A 357 -22.81 15.45 -7.85
C GLY A 357 -22.00 14.67 -8.90
N PRO A 358 -21.18 15.37 -9.70
CA PRO A 358 -20.42 14.81 -10.83
C PRO A 358 -19.31 13.81 -10.44
N ASP A 359 -18.97 13.67 -9.16
CA ASP A 359 -17.84 12.89 -8.63
C ASP A 359 -18.23 11.52 -8.06
N ILE A 360 -19.45 11.07 -8.34
CA ILE A 360 -19.93 9.76 -7.87
C ILE A 360 -19.03 8.67 -8.44
N GLY A 361 -18.44 7.90 -7.54
CA GLY A 361 -17.64 6.73 -7.89
C GLY A 361 -16.14 6.97 -7.94
N VAL A 362 -15.62 8.15 -7.60
CA VAL A 362 -14.15 8.39 -7.55
C VAL A 362 -13.47 7.41 -6.59
N GLY A 363 -13.85 7.40 -5.31
CA GLY A 363 -13.29 6.44 -4.36
C GLY A 363 -13.60 4.97 -4.68
N LEU A 364 -14.68 4.66 -5.40
CA LEU A 364 -14.97 3.27 -5.85
C LEU A 364 -14.05 2.84 -6.98
N THR A 365 -13.87 3.73 -7.95
CA THR A 365 -12.98 3.53 -9.10
C THR A 365 -11.55 3.30 -8.64
N ALA A 366 -11.08 4.12 -7.68
CA ALA A 366 -9.75 3.96 -7.08
C ALA A 366 -9.59 2.60 -6.33
N ASP A 367 -10.58 2.16 -5.56
CA ASP A 367 -10.54 0.86 -4.88
C ASP A 367 -10.56 -0.32 -5.86
N ILE A 368 -11.26 -0.20 -6.98
CA ILE A 368 -11.29 -1.22 -8.04
C ILE A 368 -9.94 -1.27 -8.77
N ILE A 369 -9.31 -0.12 -9.03
CA ILE A 369 -7.94 -0.05 -9.57
C ILE A 369 -6.97 -0.84 -8.67
N LEU A 370 -7.05 -0.65 -7.35
CA LEU A 370 -6.25 -1.41 -6.37
C LEU A 370 -6.55 -2.92 -6.39
N ALA A 371 -7.78 -3.32 -6.69
CA ALA A 371 -8.18 -4.73 -6.75
C ALA A 371 -7.74 -5.44 -8.04
N LEU A 372 -7.72 -4.72 -9.16
CA LEU A 372 -7.29 -5.26 -10.46
C LEU A 372 -5.78 -5.18 -10.66
N GLY A 373 -5.14 -4.20 -10.01
CA GLY A 373 -3.71 -3.91 -10.17
C GLY A 373 -2.78 -4.95 -9.54
N TRP A 374 -1.48 -4.68 -9.72
CA TRP A 374 -0.40 -5.52 -9.18
C TRP A 374 -0.37 -5.55 -7.64
N LYS A 375 -0.81 -4.46 -7.01
CA LYS A 375 -0.70 -4.25 -5.57
C LYS A 375 -1.99 -3.64 -5.02
N GLY A 376 -2.51 -4.25 -3.96
CA GLY A 376 -3.62 -3.70 -3.16
C GLY A 376 -3.14 -3.05 -1.87
N LEU A 377 -4.07 -2.73 -0.96
CA LEU A 377 -3.76 -2.11 0.34
C LEU A 377 -2.75 -2.90 1.19
N GLY A 378 -2.72 -4.22 1.06
CA GLY A 378 -1.79 -5.09 1.79
C GLY A 378 -0.32 -4.93 1.40
N ALA A 379 -0.04 -4.37 0.22
CA ALA A 379 1.31 -4.21 -0.31
C ALA A 379 2.05 -2.99 0.24
N VAL A 380 1.34 -2.01 0.85
CA VAL A 380 1.94 -0.75 1.33
C VAL A 380 3.12 -0.99 2.27
N ARG A 381 3.02 -1.98 3.18
CA ARG A 381 4.10 -2.34 4.10
C ARG A 381 5.36 -2.87 3.39
N ALA A 382 5.17 -3.55 2.27
CA ALA A 382 6.21 -4.25 1.54
C ALA A 382 6.86 -3.39 0.45
N LEU A 383 6.47 -2.12 0.32
CA LEU A 383 7.13 -1.18 -0.60
C LEU A 383 8.56 -0.93 -0.14
N GLN A 384 9.55 -1.24 -0.98
CA GLN A 384 10.94 -0.88 -0.76
C GLN A 384 11.14 0.61 -1.07
N CYS A 385 10.93 1.45 -0.05
CA CYS A 385 11.05 2.90 -0.15
C CYS A 385 12.48 3.45 -0.10
N ASP A 386 13.48 2.56 0.01
CA ASP A 386 14.89 2.92 0.19
C ASP A 386 15.50 3.69 -1.00
N HIS A 387 14.85 3.66 -2.17
CA HIS A 387 15.30 4.39 -3.37
C HIS A 387 14.72 5.81 -3.52
N VAL A 388 13.64 6.18 -2.83
CA VAL A 388 12.92 7.47 -3.05
C VAL A 388 13.41 8.58 -2.11
N ILE A 389 14.05 8.23 -0.98
CA ILE A 389 14.51 9.23 0.00
C ILE A 389 15.66 10.10 -0.54
N ARG A 390 16.42 9.63 -1.55
CA ARG A 390 17.59 10.36 -2.08
C ARG A 390 17.27 11.56 -2.96
N GLU A 391 16.13 11.59 -3.64
CA GLU A 391 15.85 12.68 -4.58
C GLU A 391 15.21 13.91 -3.90
N ASN A 392 14.58 13.73 -2.73
CA ASN A 392 13.93 14.82 -1.99
C ASN A 392 14.75 15.41 -0.84
N SER A 393 15.83 14.74 -0.42
CA SER A 393 16.72 15.25 0.65
C SER A 393 17.63 16.39 0.18
N ASP A 394 17.85 16.54 -1.14
CA ASP A 394 18.80 17.51 -1.68
C ASP A 394 18.20 18.93 -1.90
N LEU A 395 16.91 19.13 -1.61
CA LEU A 395 16.23 20.43 -1.81
C LEU A 395 15.53 20.98 -0.56
N ALA A 396 15.59 20.29 0.58
CA ALA A 396 14.85 20.69 1.77
C ALA A 396 15.65 20.55 3.07
N SER A 397 16.88 21.06 3.10
CA SER A 397 17.51 21.44 4.38
C SER A 397 18.66 22.42 4.18
N GLU A 398 18.37 23.70 3.95
CA GLU A 398 19.27 24.76 4.42
C GLU A 398 18.48 25.91 5.04
N ASN A 399 18.98 26.31 6.20
CA ASN A 399 18.42 27.32 7.07
C ASN A 399 18.30 28.69 6.38
N GLY A 400 17.11 29.29 6.53
CA GLY A 400 16.77 30.71 6.43
C GLY A 400 17.74 31.68 5.76
N GLU A 401 17.47 32.02 4.50
CA GLU A 401 17.30 33.39 4.01
C GLU A 401 16.73 33.34 2.58
N GLN A 402 15.56 33.96 2.36
CA GLN A 402 14.91 34.01 1.05
C GLN A 402 15.70 34.94 0.12
N LYS A 403 16.41 34.37 -0.86
CA LYS A 403 16.95 35.13 -1.99
C LYS A 403 16.15 34.83 -3.25
N LEU A 404 15.55 35.90 -3.77
CA LEU A 404 14.76 35.97 -4.99
C LEU A 404 15.45 35.27 -6.18
N ALA A 405 14.65 34.57 -6.98
CA ALA A 405 15.08 33.84 -8.18
C ALA A 405 15.85 34.73 -9.17
N VAL A 406 16.96 34.21 -9.69
CA VAL A 406 17.73 34.80 -10.80
C VAL A 406 17.32 34.07 -12.09
N PRO A 407 17.16 34.76 -13.25
CA PRO A 407 16.59 34.16 -14.43
C PRO A 407 17.60 33.30 -15.21
N TYR A 408 17.03 32.32 -15.90
CA TYR A 408 17.65 31.31 -16.74
C TYR A 408 18.42 31.91 -17.93
N GLY A 409 19.65 31.44 -18.19
CA GLY A 409 20.36 31.69 -19.44
C GLY A 409 21.87 31.42 -19.45
N LEU A 410 22.25 30.34 -20.16
CA LEU A 410 23.46 30.14 -20.98
C LEU A 410 24.74 29.47 -20.39
N THR A 411 25.00 28.28 -20.96
CA THR A 411 26.26 27.50 -21.12
C THR A 411 26.78 26.77 -19.87
N SER A 412 27.14 25.48 -19.93
CA SER A 412 28.01 24.83 -20.93
C SER A 412 27.75 23.32 -21.13
N SER A 413 27.74 22.90 -22.41
CA SER A 413 28.33 21.67 -23.01
C SER A 413 28.18 20.32 -22.29
N VAL A 414 27.38 19.39 -22.84
CA VAL A 414 27.82 18.28 -23.75
C VAL A 414 28.52 17.15 -22.99
N GLU A 415 27.83 15.99 -22.99
CA GLU A 415 28.33 14.60 -22.96
C GLU A 415 29.46 14.23 -21.97
N GLU A 416 29.12 13.38 -20.99
CA GLU A 416 30.00 12.26 -20.61
C GLU A 416 29.18 11.17 -19.88
N SER A 417 28.82 10.12 -20.63
CA SER A 417 28.62 8.79 -20.05
C SER A 417 30.00 8.16 -19.78
N ASP A 418 30.07 7.40 -18.69
CA ASP A 418 31.12 6.45 -18.30
C ASP A 418 32.24 6.92 -17.34
N SER A 419 32.27 6.21 -16.20
CA SER A 419 33.41 6.00 -15.28
C SER A 419 33.88 7.12 -14.34
N LYS A 420 32.98 7.66 -13.50
CA LYS A 420 33.45 8.35 -12.28
C LYS A 420 33.83 7.33 -11.20
N ASN A 421 35.10 7.29 -10.82
CA ASN A 421 35.52 6.64 -9.58
C ASN A 421 34.95 7.42 -8.39
N VAL A 422 34.62 6.71 -7.31
CA VAL A 422 34.12 7.27 -6.06
C VAL A 422 35.25 7.24 -5.01
N SER A 423 35.37 8.32 -4.25
CA SER A 423 36.32 8.48 -3.15
C SER A 423 35.58 8.43 -1.82
N TYR A 424 36.01 7.58 -0.90
CA TYR A 424 35.35 7.38 0.39
C TYR A 424 36.37 7.04 1.48
N THR A 425 35.94 7.08 2.73
CA THR A 425 36.81 6.73 3.87
C THR A 425 36.35 5.45 4.55
N TYR A 426 37.27 4.55 4.86
CA TYR A 426 37.02 3.35 5.64
C TYR A 426 37.78 3.41 6.96
N THR A 427 37.05 3.35 8.08
CA THR A 427 37.59 3.44 9.44
C THR A 427 37.26 2.18 10.25
N LEU A 428 38.20 1.75 11.09
CA LEU A 428 38.05 0.67 12.06
C LEU A 428 38.19 1.22 13.48
N TRP A 429 37.23 0.93 14.35
CA TRP A 429 37.32 1.21 15.77
C TRP A 429 37.29 -0.09 16.58
N VAL A 430 38.14 -0.18 17.60
CA VAL A 430 38.19 -1.32 18.52
C VAL A 430 37.90 -0.87 19.94
N GLY A 431 36.98 -1.56 20.60
CA GLY A 431 36.58 -1.32 21.99
C GLY A 431 35.43 -0.33 22.12
N SER A 432 34.59 -0.50 23.15
CA SER A 432 33.44 0.38 23.41
C SER A 432 33.82 1.83 23.71
N ASN A 433 35.05 2.08 24.17
CA ASN A 433 35.60 3.43 24.37
C ASN A 433 36.62 3.81 23.28
N VAL A 434 36.60 3.12 22.13
CA VAL A 434 37.50 3.36 20.99
C VAL A 434 38.98 3.37 21.41
N THR A 435 39.46 2.23 21.90
CA THR A 435 40.86 2.09 22.33
C THR A 435 41.84 2.12 21.17
N GLU A 436 41.41 1.70 19.98
CA GLU A 436 42.19 1.73 18.76
C GLU A 436 41.32 2.28 17.61
N SER A 437 41.93 3.10 16.75
CA SER A 437 41.28 3.71 15.59
C SER A 437 42.23 3.71 14.40
N PHE A 438 41.78 3.21 13.25
CA PHE A 438 42.52 3.19 11.99
C PHE A 438 41.62 3.72 10.88
N SER A 439 42.12 4.58 10.00
CA SER A 439 41.33 5.17 8.91
C SER A 439 42.14 5.19 7.62
N LEU A 440 41.46 4.91 6.50
CA LEU A 440 42.05 4.84 5.17
C LEU A 440 41.11 5.48 4.15
N SER A 441 41.65 6.35 3.30
CA SER A 441 40.93 6.89 2.14
C SER A 441 41.10 5.96 0.94
N LEU A 442 39.99 5.60 0.31
CA LEU A 442 39.93 4.64 -0.78
C LEU A 442 39.28 5.28 -2.00
N ILE A 443 39.71 4.84 -3.18
CA ILE A 443 39.13 5.23 -4.47
C ILE A 443 38.80 3.94 -5.22
N SER A 444 37.54 3.79 -5.63
CA SER A 444 37.07 2.61 -6.36
C SER A 444 36.11 3.01 -7.49
N PRO A 445 35.89 2.16 -8.50
CA PRO A 445 34.85 2.39 -9.50
C PRO A 445 33.46 2.54 -8.85
N ARG A 446 32.59 3.36 -9.44
CA ARG A 446 31.17 3.43 -9.03
C ARG A 446 30.53 2.05 -9.13
N ASN A 447 29.61 1.75 -8.20
CA ASN A 447 29.01 0.42 -8.04
C ASN A 447 30.00 -0.67 -7.56
N THR A 448 31.00 -0.31 -6.77
CA THR A 448 31.80 -1.28 -6.01
C THR A 448 31.07 -1.63 -4.70
N SER A 449 30.96 -2.92 -4.36
CA SER A 449 30.42 -3.33 -3.06
C SER A 449 31.41 -3.08 -1.93
N PHE A 450 30.92 -2.94 -0.71
CA PHE A 450 31.76 -2.70 0.45
C PHE A 450 32.67 -3.89 0.74
N PHE A 451 32.25 -5.12 0.44
CA PHE A 451 33.12 -6.29 0.51
C PHE A 451 34.36 -6.14 -0.38
N LYS A 452 34.21 -5.67 -1.62
CA LYS A 452 35.34 -5.39 -2.52
C LYS A 452 36.21 -4.24 -2.00
N ALA A 453 35.60 -3.20 -1.44
CA ALA A 453 36.31 -2.11 -0.78
C ALA A 453 37.16 -2.59 0.40
N MET A 454 36.64 -3.52 1.21
CA MET A 454 37.37 -4.14 2.31
C MET A 454 38.56 -4.97 1.80
N THR A 455 38.39 -5.71 0.70
CA THR A 455 39.51 -6.44 0.07
C THR A 455 40.59 -5.47 -0.41
N GLN A 456 40.21 -4.38 -1.08
CA GLN A 456 41.13 -3.32 -1.49
C GLN A 456 41.86 -2.71 -0.28
N ALA A 457 41.15 -2.45 0.82
CA ALA A 457 41.73 -1.92 2.04
C ALA A 457 42.76 -2.87 2.67
N ALA A 458 42.45 -4.17 2.70
CA ALA A 458 43.34 -5.21 3.23
C ALA A 458 44.62 -5.39 2.40
N GLU A 459 44.55 -5.17 1.08
CA GLU A 459 45.71 -5.16 0.19
C GLU A 459 46.59 -3.92 0.41
N MET A 460 45.99 -2.77 0.72
CA MET A 460 46.71 -1.51 0.98
C MET A 460 47.33 -1.45 2.37
N ASP A 461 46.63 -1.94 3.39
CA ASP A 461 47.09 -1.92 4.77
C ASP A 461 46.67 -3.22 5.50
N PRO A 462 47.65 -4.02 5.99
CA PRO A 462 47.37 -5.29 6.65
C PRO A 462 46.51 -5.16 7.93
N ARG A 463 46.38 -3.96 8.51
CA ARG A 463 45.47 -3.71 9.64
C ARG A 463 44.00 -3.86 9.27
N PHE A 464 43.66 -3.73 7.99
CA PHE A 464 42.31 -3.93 7.46
C PHE A 464 42.03 -5.37 7.01
N ALA A 465 42.96 -6.30 7.25
CA ALA A 465 42.74 -7.71 7.00
C ALA A 465 41.52 -8.23 7.78
N PHE A 466 40.70 -9.03 7.11
CA PHE A 466 39.47 -9.57 7.66
C PHE A 466 39.25 -11.04 7.27
N GLU A 467 38.41 -11.72 8.04
CA GLU A 467 37.90 -13.06 7.73
C GLU A 467 36.37 -13.00 7.62
N ALA A 468 35.84 -13.60 6.56
CA ALA A 468 34.41 -13.72 6.32
C ALA A 468 33.99 -15.17 6.06
N ARG A 469 32.74 -15.49 6.37
CA ARG A 469 32.10 -16.77 6.01
C ARG A 469 31.02 -16.53 4.97
N GLU A 470 30.93 -17.42 4.00
CA GLU A 470 29.85 -17.42 3.04
C GLU A 470 28.55 -17.92 3.71
N TRP A 471 27.50 -17.12 3.64
CA TRP A 471 26.16 -17.41 4.13
C TRP A 471 25.17 -17.30 2.97
N PRO A 472 23.96 -17.88 3.07
CA PRO A 472 22.95 -17.81 1.99
C PRO A 472 22.57 -16.39 1.55
N ASN A 473 22.78 -15.39 2.41
CA ASN A 473 22.46 -13.98 2.18
C ASN A 473 23.72 -13.12 1.90
N GLY A 474 24.88 -13.72 1.61
CA GLY A 474 26.15 -13.02 1.37
C GLY A 474 27.25 -13.35 2.39
N HIS A 475 28.31 -12.55 2.40
CA HIS A 475 29.47 -12.71 3.26
C HIS A 475 29.22 -12.11 4.65
N TYR A 476 29.39 -12.96 5.67
CA TYR A 476 29.37 -12.54 7.07
C TYR A 476 30.79 -12.34 7.58
N VAL A 477 31.18 -11.08 7.80
CA VAL A 477 32.50 -10.73 8.34
C VAL A 477 32.49 -10.93 9.86
N HIS A 478 33.40 -11.75 10.37
CA HIS A 478 33.44 -12.10 11.80
C HIS A 478 34.79 -11.82 12.46
N THR A 479 35.83 -11.51 11.69
CA THR A 479 37.15 -11.13 12.21
C THR A 479 37.63 -9.92 11.42
N LEU A 480 37.97 -8.82 12.09
CA LEU A 480 38.71 -7.69 11.50
C LEU A 480 39.85 -7.30 12.43
N ALA A 481 40.97 -6.78 11.89
CA ALA A 481 42.12 -6.33 12.69
C ALA A 481 42.60 -7.35 13.74
N GLY A 482 42.46 -8.66 13.43
CA GLY A 482 42.80 -9.76 14.34
C GLY A 482 41.85 -9.96 15.55
N LYS A 483 40.75 -9.19 15.66
CA LYS A 483 39.71 -9.41 16.68
C LYS A 483 38.53 -10.16 16.08
N ARG A 484 38.23 -11.32 16.66
CA ARG A 484 37.05 -12.12 16.29
C ARG A 484 35.85 -11.72 17.15
N GLU A 485 34.66 -11.80 16.58
CA GLU A 485 33.42 -11.67 17.34
C GLU A 485 33.31 -12.73 18.43
N GLU A 486 32.77 -12.33 19.58
CA GLU A 486 32.57 -13.20 20.73
C GLU A 486 31.10 -13.12 21.19
N PRO A 487 30.21 -13.94 20.61
CA PRO A 487 28.78 -13.91 20.94
C PRO A 487 28.49 -14.11 22.43
N ARG A 488 29.30 -14.92 23.13
CA ARG A 488 29.18 -15.14 24.58
C ARG A 488 29.61 -13.92 25.41
N GLY A 489 30.53 -13.11 24.88
CA GLY A 489 31.01 -11.87 25.50
C GLY A 489 30.19 -10.64 25.11
N TYR A 490 29.23 -10.81 24.20
CA TYR A 490 28.46 -9.76 23.54
C TYR A 490 29.32 -8.77 22.74
N ASN A 491 30.50 -9.19 22.27
CA ASN A 491 31.36 -8.35 21.44
C ASN A 491 31.11 -8.65 19.96
N TYR A 492 30.68 -7.63 19.21
CA TYR A 492 30.31 -7.74 17.80
C TYR A 492 30.99 -6.65 16.99
N TRP A 493 31.16 -6.94 15.70
CA TRP A 493 31.57 -5.97 14.71
C TRP A 493 30.31 -5.38 14.06
N LEU A 494 30.15 -4.06 14.15
CA LEU A 494 29.02 -3.36 13.55
C LEU A 494 29.50 -2.42 12.46
N LEU A 495 28.88 -2.50 11.29
CA LEU A 495 29.16 -1.63 10.17
C LEU A 495 28.22 -0.42 10.20
N TYR A 496 28.80 0.77 10.13
CA TYR A 496 28.13 2.05 10.10
C TYR A 496 28.40 2.75 8.78
N ARG A 497 27.41 3.51 8.31
CA ARG A 497 27.52 4.47 7.23
C ARG A 497 27.27 5.87 7.80
N LEU A 498 28.24 6.76 7.66
CA LEU A 498 28.27 8.05 8.35
C LEU A 498 28.38 9.19 7.32
N PRO A 499 27.62 10.29 7.53
CA PRO A 499 27.68 11.48 6.67
C PRO A 499 28.96 12.30 6.90
N GLU A 500 29.60 12.15 8.07
CA GLU A 500 30.83 12.83 8.45
C GLU A 500 31.85 11.83 8.99
N LEU A 501 33.12 12.24 9.05
CA LEU A 501 34.19 11.41 9.61
C LEU A 501 33.87 11.01 11.07
N PRO A 502 34.09 9.75 11.45
CA PRO A 502 33.76 9.27 12.78
C PRO A 502 34.62 9.96 13.85
N ASP A 503 33.98 10.62 14.83
CA ASP A 503 34.62 11.25 16.00
C ASP A 503 34.49 10.36 17.25
N PRO A 504 35.60 9.86 17.84
CA PRO A 504 35.57 9.04 19.05
C PRO A 504 34.87 9.69 20.26
N ASN A 505 34.80 11.03 20.32
CA ASN A 505 34.13 11.74 21.41
C ASN A 505 32.61 11.84 21.22
N ASN A 506 32.13 11.62 19.99
CA ASN A 506 30.72 11.65 19.62
C ASN A 506 30.37 10.39 18.83
N ALA A 507 30.40 9.25 19.52
CA ALA A 507 30.21 7.95 18.89
C ALA A 507 28.82 7.83 18.21
N PRO A 508 28.75 7.23 17.01
CA PRO A 508 27.51 7.16 16.24
C PRO A 508 26.46 6.28 16.92
N GLY A 509 25.21 6.74 16.88
CA GLY A 509 24.07 5.98 17.39
C GLY A 509 23.68 4.81 16.48
N ASN A 510 22.87 3.89 17.01
CA ASN A 510 22.47 2.67 16.30
C ASN A 510 21.64 2.92 15.03
N GLN A 511 21.10 4.13 14.84
CA GLN A 511 20.37 4.53 13.64
C GLN A 511 21.26 4.65 12.38
N LEU A 512 22.59 4.73 12.55
CA LEU A 512 23.55 4.84 11.44
C LEU A 512 24.20 3.50 11.08
N ILE A 513 23.73 2.39 11.67
CA ILE A 513 24.17 1.04 11.29
C ILE A 513 23.70 0.75 9.86
N ALA A 514 24.58 0.22 9.03
CA ALA A 514 24.26 -0.12 7.65
C ALA A 514 23.09 -1.12 7.62
N PRO A 515 22.05 -0.87 6.81
CA PRO A 515 20.83 -1.69 6.80
C PRO A 515 21.03 -3.05 6.10
N VAL A 516 22.09 -3.17 5.31
CA VAL A 516 22.42 -4.35 4.49
C VAL A 516 23.83 -4.85 4.78
N GLY A 517 24.13 -6.09 4.37
CA GLY A 517 25.44 -6.70 4.50
C GLY A 517 26.50 -6.09 3.57
N VAL A 518 27.75 -6.52 3.74
CA VAL A 518 28.91 -5.97 3.01
C VAL A 518 28.85 -6.17 1.49
N ASP A 519 28.14 -7.19 0.99
CA ASP A 519 28.00 -7.42 -0.46
C ASP A 519 26.98 -6.51 -1.14
N GLU A 520 25.92 -6.14 -0.43
CA GLU A 520 24.81 -5.31 -0.94
C GLU A 520 25.04 -3.82 -0.67
N LEU A 521 25.90 -3.48 0.30
CA LEU A 521 26.28 -2.10 0.57
C LEU A 521 27.21 -1.58 -0.53
N MET A 522 26.77 -0.59 -1.31
CA MET A 522 27.59 0.03 -2.35
C MET A 522 28.37 1.23 -1.81
N VAL A 523 29.63 1.39 -2.23
CA VAL A 523 30.44 2.56 -1.85
C VAL A 523 30.03 3.79 -2.67
N GLU A 524 29.96 4.94 -2.01
CA GLU A 524 29.55 6.21 -2.62
C GLU A 524 30.56 7.31 -2.36
N ASP A 525 30.56 8.31 -3.24
CA ASP A 525 31.52 9.41 -3.20
C ASP A 525 31.26 10.32 -1.99
N GLY A 526 32.31 10.63 -1.23
CA GLY A 526 32.27 11.47 -0.03
C GLY A 526 31.81 10.77 1.25
N GLU A 527 31.37 9.50 1.20
CA GLU A 527 30.86 8.80 2.38
C GLU A 527 31.97 8.26 3.30
N HIS A 528 31.60 8.05 4.57
CA HIS A 528 32.49 7.50 5.59
C HIS A 528 31.91 6.21 6.18
N TYR A 529 32.63 5.11 6.01
CA TYR A 529 32.26 3.80 6.53
C TYR A 529 33.07 3.48 7.78
N LEU A 530 32.40 3.01 8.83
CA LEU A 530 33.03 2.66 10.10
C LEU A 530 32.67 1.22 10.47
N TYR A 531 33.65 0.35 10.66
CA TYR A 531 33.46 -0.93 11.33
C TYR A 531 33.90 -0.79 12.79
N TRP A 532 32.98 -0.99 13.72
CA TRP A 532 33.23 -0.79 15.15
C TRP A 532 33.03 -2.07 15.94
N TYR A 533 34.12 -2.54 16.58
CA TYR A 533 34.09 -3.64 17.53
C TYR A 533 33.71 -3.13 18.91
N LYS A 534 32.51 -3.44 19.37
CA LYS A 534 32.04 -3.04 20.71
C LYS A 534 31.17 -4.10 21.36
N LYS A 535 31.01 -3.93 22.66
CA LYS A 535 30.07 -4.72 23.45
C LYS A 535 28.65 -4.17 23.26
N LEU A 536 27.71 -5.04 22.92
CA LEU A 536 26.27 -4.76 22.86
C LEU A 536 25.57 -4.91 24.21
#